data_AF-A0A532U723-F1
#
_entry.id   AF-A0A532U723-F1
#
_cell.length_a   1.000
_cell.length_b   1.000
_cell.length_c   1.000
_cell.angle_alpha   90.00
_cell.angle_beta   90.00
_cell.angle_gamma   90.00
#
_symmetry.space_group_name_H-M   'P 1'
#
loop_
_entity.id
_entity.type
_entity.pdbx_description
1 polymer ?
#
loop_
_entity_poly.entity_id
_entity_poly.type
_entity_poly.pdbx_seq_one_letter_code
_entity_poly.pdbx_strand_id
1 'polypeptide(L)'
;MYDASGNGLAWANMRLYNDYGWSAPPKQSEGPPQTGKYEFTMGLDAGLFHLLIVDTDGQPLSAVVDVDYQPRCSHRIEWQRVQ
;
A
#
# COMPACT_ATOMS: atom_id res chain seq x y z
N MET A 1 7.69 5.42 -5.12
CA MET A 1 8.04 4.23 -4.30
C MET A 1 9.45 3.81 -4.68
N TYR A 2 10.29 3.39 -3.74
CA TYR A 2 11.68 3.02 -4.00
C TYR A 2 11.98 1.64 -3.41
N ASP A 3 12.87 0.88 -4.03
CA ASP A 3 13.44 -0.33 -3.43
C ASP A 3 14.48 0.00 -2.35
N ALA A 4 14.99 -1.04 -1.67
CA ALA A 4 15.99 -0.88 -0.60
C ALA A 4 17.33 -0.29 -1.09
N SER A 5 17.58 -0.29 -2.40
CA SER A 5 18.75 0.31 -3.04
C SER A 5 18.50 1.74 -3.52
N GLY A 6 17.30 2.28 -3.29
CA GLY A 6 16.92 3.63 -3.72
C GLY A 6 16.53 3.72 -5.20
N ASN A 7 16.31 2.60 -5.90
CA ASN A 7 15.78 2.63 -7.25
C ASN A 7 14.26 2.80 -7.19
N GLY A 8 13.71 3.71 -7.98
CA GLY A 8 12.27 3.88 -8.00
C GLY A 8 11.57 2.69 -8.65
N LEU A 9 10.57 2.14 -7.97
CA LEU A 9 9.73 1.06 -8.47
C LEU A 9 8.65 1.69 -9.35
N ALA A 10 8.82 1.65 -10.66
CA ALA A 10 7.77 2.01 -11.61
C ALA A 10 6.76 0.86 -11.69
N TRP A 11 5.48 1.21 -11.82
CA TRP A 11 4.36 0.29 -12.09
C TRP A 11 3.98 -0.70 -10.98
N ALA A 12 4.54 -0.57 -9.77
CA ALA A 12 4.10 -1.34 -8.62
C ALA A 12 2.69 -0.93 -8.20
N ASN A 13 1.86 -1.89 -7.85
CA ASN A 13 0.49 -1.67 -7.42
C ASN A 13 0.35 -1.85 -5.91
N MET A 14 -0.42 -0.99 -5.29
CA MET A 14 -0.73 -1.02 -3.86
C MET A 14 -2.18 -1.44 -3.69
N ARG A 15 -2.38 -2.49 -2.90
CA ARG A 15 -3.67 -3.09 -2.60
C ARG A 15 -3.97 -2.91 -1.12
N LEU A 16 -5.11 -2.31 -0.82
CA LEU A 16 -5.64 -2.18 0.54
C LEU A 16 -6.98 -2.90 0.60
N TYR A 17 -7.10 -3.90 1.47
CA TYR A 17 -8.29 -4.75 1.56
C TYR A 17 -8.54 -5.22 3.00
N ASN A 18 -9.69 -5.85 3.25
CA ASN A 18 -9.97 -6.54 4.51
C ASN A 18 -10.58 -7.93 4.26
N ASP A 19 -10.68 -8.74 5.31
CA ASP A 19 -11.22 -10.10 5.25
C ASP A 19 -12.74 -10.17 4.96
N TYR A 20 -13.43 -9.03 5.04
CA TYR A 20 -14.87 -8.92 4.77
C TYR A 20 -15.19 -8.61 3.30
N GLY A 21 -14.18 -8.65 2.42
CA GLY A 21 -14.34 -8.47 0.98
C GLY A 21 -14.37 -7.01 0.51
N TRP A 22 -14.05 -6.05 1.38
CA TRP A 22 -13.83 -4.67 0.96
C TRP A 22 -12.41 -4.51 0.40
N SER A 23 -12.28 -3.73 -0.68
CA SER A 23 -10.98 -3.34 -1.24
C SER A 23 -11.03 -1.93 -1.78
N ALA A 24 -10.00 -1.13 -1.50
CA ALA A 24 -9.84 0.18 -2.13
C ALA A 24 -9.46 0.04 -3.61
N PRO A 25 -9.77 1.04 -4.46
CA PRO A 25 -9.20 1.12 -5.81
C PRO A 25 -7.66 1.06 -5.74
N PRO A 26 -7.01 0.24 -6.60
CA PRO A 26 -5.57 0.09 -6.57
C PRO A 26 -4.87 1.42 -6.85
N LYS A 27 -3.74 1.66 -6.19
CA LYS A 27 -2.87 2.80 -6.46
C LYS A 27 -1.60 2.29 -7.12
N GLN A 28 -1.21 2.89 -8.23
CA GLN A 28 -0.01 2.50 -8.96
C GLN A 28 1.11 3.51 -8.73
N SER A 29 2.34 3.02 -8.59
CA SER A 29 3.51 3.87 -8.56
C SER A 29 3.91 4.31 -9.96
N GLU A 30 4.07 5.63 -10.15
CA GLU A 30 4.53 6.21 -11.42
C GLU A 30 6.06 6.14 -11.59
N GLY A 31 6.78 5.61 -10.60
CA GLY A 31 8.25 5.62 -10.54
C GLY A 31 8.83 6.93 -9.98
N PRO A 32 10.16 7.05 -9.94
CA PRO A 32 10.82 8.31 -9.57
C PRO A 32 10.56 9.38 -10.64
N PRO A 33 10.45 10.67 -10.30
CA PRO A 33 10.96 11.32 -9.08
C PRO A 33 9.92 11.49 -7.94
N GLN A 34 8.72 10.95 -8.05
CA GLN A 34 7.67 11.22 -7.07
C GLN A 34 7.96 10.61 -5.69
N THR A 35 7.69 11.40 -4.64
CA THR A 35 8.02 11.16 -3.22
C THR A 35 7.31 9.98 -2.55
N GLY A 36 6.68 9.09 -3.33
CA GLY A 36 6.20 7.79 -2.84
C GLY A 36 5.09 7.86 -1.78
N LYS A 37 4.35 8.98 -1.69
CA LYS A 37 3.18 9.08 -0.83
C LYS A 37 1.93 8.71 -1.62
N TYR A 38 1.13 7.81 -1.07
CA TYR A 38 -0.14 7.37 -1.66
C TYR A 38 -1.22 7.43 -0.60
N GLU A 39 -2.41 7.88 -1.00
CA GLU A 39 -3.54 8.09 -0.10
C GLU A 39 -4.72 7.21 -0.53
N PHE A 40 -5.28 6.49 0.44
CA PHE A 40 -6.50 5.72 0.28
C PHE A 40 -7.63 6.39 1.04
N THR A 41 -8.76 6.62 0.37
CA THR A 41 -9.96 7.09 1.04
C THR A 41 -10.63 5.92 1.73
N MET A 42 -10.67 5.97 3.06
CA MET A 42 -11.30 4.96 3.91
C MET A 42 -12.74 5.39 4.24
N GLY A 43 -13.61 4.40 4.49
CA GLY A 43 -14.96 4.62 5.01
C GLY A 43 -14.96 4.95 6.51
N LEU A 44 -16.15 4.91 7.13
CA LEU A 44 -16.29 5.12 8.57
C LEU A 44 -16.10 3.83 9.40
N ASP A 45 -15.98 2.69 8.74
CA ASP A 45 -15.90 1.40 9.39
C ASP A 45 -14.49 1.18 9.94
N ALA A 46 -14.39 1.12 11.27
CA ALA A 46 -13.17 0.71 11.95
C ALA A 46 -12.90 -0.78 11.71
N GLY A 47 -11.64 -1.17 11.64
CA GLY A 47 -11.28 -2.57 11.50
C GLY A 47 -9.84 -2.81 11.05
N LEU A 48 -9.50 -4.09 10.94
CA LEU A 48 -8.21 -4.52 10.42
C LEU A 48 -8.22 -4.48 8.89
N PHE A 49 -7.24 -3.80 8.31
CA PHE A 49 -6.98 -3.79 6.87
C PHE A 49 -5.57 -4.28 6.58
N HIS A 50 -5.38 -4.78 5.38
CA HIS A 50 -4.13 -5.35 4.90
C HIS A 50 -3.63 -4.51 3.72
N LEU A 51 -2.44 -3.95 3.85
CA LEU A 51 -1.73 -3.28 2.77
C LEU A 51 -0.68 -4.21 2.18
N LEU A 52 -0.75 -4.40 0.86
CA LEU A 52 0.22 -5.19 0.11
C LEU A 52 0.68 -4.41 -1.13
N ILE A 53 1.97 -4.47 -1.42
CA ILE A 53 2.57 -3.95 -2.64
C ILE A 53 2.88 -5.14 -3.54
N VAL A 54 2.40 -5.07 -4.77
CA VAL A 54 2.55 -6.11 -5.78
C VAL A 54 3.13 -5.53 -7.07
N ASP A 55 3.69 -6.37 -7.93
CA ASP A 55 4.08 -5.98 -9.28
C ASP A 55 2.86 -5.88 -10.23
N THR A 56 3.12 -5.75 -11.53
CA THR A 56 2.07 -5.70 -12.56
C THR A 56 1.34 -7.03 -12.74
N ASP A 57 1.98 -8.14 -12.40
CA ASP A 57 1.44 -9.50 -12.50
C ASP A 57 0.73 -9.93 -11.20
N GLY A 58 0.75 -9.06 -10.18
CA GLY A 58 0.13 -9.29 -8.88
C GLY A 58 1.00 -10.08 -7.92
N GLN A 59 2.28 -10.30 -8.22
CA GLN A 59 3.20 -10.95 -7.30
C GLN A 59 3.58 -10.02 -6.15
N PRO A 60 3.61 -10.51 -4.89
CA PRO A 60 4.03 -9.71 -3.75
C PRO A 60 5.46 -9.17 -3.92
N LEU A 61 5.60 -7.86 -3.82
CA LEU A 61 6.89 -7.17 -3.67
C LEU A 61 7.18 -6.82 -2.20
N SER A 62 6.18 -6.98 -1.33
CA SER A 62 6.24 -6.69 0.09
C SER A 62 5.70 -7.81 0.97
N ALA A 63 6.08 -7.79 2.24
CA ALA A 63 5.24 -8.36 3.29
C ALA A 63 3.89 -7.62 3.33
N VAL A 64 2.87 -8.30 3.84
CA VAL A 64 1.59 -7.68 4.19
C VAL A 64 1.81 -6.81 5.43
N VAL A 65 1.30 -5.58 5.41
CA VAL A 65 1.25 -4.69 6.57
C VAL A 65 -0.18 -4.61 7.05
N ASP A 66 -0.38 -4.98 8.30
CA ASP A 66 -1.66 -4.87 8.97
C ASP A 66 -1.88 -3.47 9.53
N VAL A 67 -3.07 -2.93 9.30
CA VAL A 67 -3.48 -1.58 9.68
C VAL A 67 -4.74 -1.69 10.50
N ASP A 68 -4.62 -1.50 11.81
CA ASP A 68 -5.77 -1.30 12.68
C ASP A 68 -6.32 0.12 12.44
N TYR A 69 -7.29 0.22 11.55
CA TYR A 69 -7.89 1.49 11.15
C TYR A 69 -8.98 1.90 12.13
N GLN A 70 -8.81 3.09 12.68
CA GLN A 70 -9.84 3.81 13.43
C GLN A 70 -10.27 5.05 12.63
N PRO A 71 -11.59 5.28 12.46
CA PRO A 71 -12.10 6.43 11.73
C PRO A 71 -11.67 7.74 12.40
N ARG A 72 -11.42 8.78 11.58
CA ARG A 72 -10.99 10.15 11.98
C ARG A 72 -9.51 10.31 12.35
N CYS A 73 -8.68 9.29 12.14
CA CYS A 73 -7.22 9.38 12.30
C CYS A 73 -6.50 9.10 10.97
N SER A 74 -5.34 9.74 10.78
CA SER A 74 -4.43 9.45 9.66
C SER A 74 -3.35 8.48 10.11
N HIS A 75 -3.16 7.40 9.37
CA HIS A 75 -2.08 6.44 9.60
C HIS A 75 -0.98 6.65 8.56
N ARG A 76 0.27 6.72 9.02
CA ARG A 76 1.45 6.73 8.13
C ARG A 76 2.12 5.36 8.23
N ILE A 77 2.31 4.74 7.08
CA ILE A 77 3.00 3.46 6.96
C ILE A 77 4.27 3.70 6.18
N GLU A 78 5.41 3.39 6.80
CA GLU A 78 6.68 3.32 6.12
C GLU A 78 6.90 1.87 5.70
N TRP A 79 7.10 1.67 4.40
CA TRP A 79 7.29 0.35 3.85
C TRP A 79 8.72 0.15 3.35
N GLN A 80 9.25 -1.06 3.53
CA GLN A 80 10.52 -1.51 2.98
C GLN A 80 10.36 -2.86 2.27
N ARG A 81 11.05 -3.04 1.14
CA ARG A 81 11.08 -4.31 0.41
C ARG A 81 11.75 -5.38 1.27
N VAL A 82 11.13 -6.55 1.35
CA VAL A 82 11.74 -7.74 1.95
C VAL A 82 12.66 -8.37 0.91
N GLN A 83 13.89 -8.71 1.29
CA GLN A 83 14.90 -9.29 0.41
C GLN A 83 14.51 -10.66 -0.13
#